data_AF-A0AAD9ZHW0-F1
#
_entry.id   AF-A0AAD9ZHW0-F1
#
_cell.length_a   1.000
_cell.length_b   1.000
_cell.length_c   1.000
_cell.angle_alpha   90.00
_cell.angle_beta   90.00
_cell.angle_gamma   90.00
#
_symmetry.space_group_name_H-M   'P 1'
#
loop_
_entity.id
_entity.type
_entity.pdbx_description
1 polymer ?
#
loop_
_entity_poly.entity_id
_entity_poly.type
_entity_poly.pdbx_seq_one_letter_code
_entity_poly.pdbx_strand_id
1 'polypeptide(L)'
;MLHLIGAPLKQGDKLEFTLASAQRSDEFELKITMVYNDLPAGAIQNNLNLAVSNSVTGVTKHGGISEEEIDKQNNVEQVIWYPAPKVPITICVTAQKIFFYGDEQDFALAWSASAPFRGVNKDFV
;
A
#
# COMPACT_ATOMS: atom_id res chain seq x y z
N MET A 1 13.70 3.61 -6.26
CA MET A 1 12.25 3.34 -6.11
C MET A 1 11.93 2.18 -7.03
N LEU A 2 11.27 1.14 -6.52
CA LEU A 2 10.82 0.00 -7.30
C LEU A 2 9.31 0.12 -7.53
N HIS A 3 8.81 -0.46 -8.61
CA HIS A 3 7.40 -0.42 -8.95
C HIS A 3 6.93 -1.75 -9.57
N LEU A 4 5.62 -1.96 -9.53
CA LEU A 4 4.90 -3.06 -10.15
C LEU A 4 3.63 -2.51 -10.79
N ILE A 5 3.36 -2.89 -12.04
CA ILE A 5 2.05 -2.69 -12.66
C ILE A 5 1.24 -3.97 -12.43
N GLY A 6 0.16 -3.86 -11.67
CA GLY A 6 -0.74 -4.96 -11.35
C GLY A 6 -1.63 -5.28 -12.54
N ALA A 7 -1.86 -6.58 -12.78
CA ALA A 7 -2.92 -6.99 -13.70
C ALA A 7 -4.28 -6.51 -13.17
N PRO A 8 -5.26 -6.26 -14.06
CA PRO A 8 -6.61 -5.93 -13.65
C PRO A 8 -7.21 -6.98 -12.71
N LEU A 9 -7.90 -6.52 -11.67
CA LEU A 9 -8.59 -7.36 -10.69
C LEU A 9 -10.11 -7.21 -10.84
N LYS A 10 -10.83 -8.34 -10.77
CA LYS A 10 -12.28 -8.35 -10.63
C LYS A 10 -12.67 -8.25 -9.17
N GLN A 11 -13.93 -7.93 -8.89
CA GLN A 11 -14.42 -7.85 -7.52
C GLN A 11 -14.16 -9.15 -6.76
N GLY A 12 -13.52 -9.04 -5.59
CA GLY A 12 -13.12 -10.15 -4.73
C GLY A 12 -11.74 -10.72 -5.03
N ASP A 13 -11.13 -10.39 -6.18
CA ASP A 13 -9.79 -10.84 -6.52
C ASP A 13 -8.73 -10.17 -5.64
N LYS A 14 -7.59 -10.86 -5.56
CA LYS A 14 -6.41 -10.41 -4.82
C LYS A 14 -5.15 -10.62 -5.63
N LEU A 15 -4.27 -9.62 -5.64
CA LEU A 15 -2.85 -9.83 -5.91
C LEU A 15 -2.13 -9.95 -4.58
N GLU A 16 -1.35 -11.01 -4.41
CA GLU A 16 -0.50 -11.19 -3.23
C GLU A 16 0.91 -11.61 -3.64
N PHE A 17 1.92 -10.95 -3.07
CA PHE A 17 3.32 -11.34 -3.24
C PHE A 17 4.18 -10.93 -2.05
N THR A 18 5.30 -11.62 -1.88
CA THR A 18 6.25 -11.36 -0.81
C THR A 18 7.41 -10.50 -1.29
N LEU A 19 7.71 -9.43 -0.56
CA LEU A 19 8.99 -8.73 -0.69
C LEU A 19 9.98 -9.34 0.29
N ALA A 20 11.16 -9.70 -0.24
CA ALA A 20 12.28 -10.10 0.59
C ALA A 20 12.69 -8.96 1.53
N SER A 21 13.18 -9.31 2.71
CA SER A 21 13.63 -8.29 3.67
C SER A 21 14.82 -7.52 3.11
N ALA A 22 14.84 -6.22 3.36
CA ALA A 22 16.04 -5.41 3.16
C ALA A 22 17.08 -5.84 4.21
N GLN A 23 18.21 -6.42 3.76
CA GLN A 23 19.34 -6.79 4.62
C GLN A 23 20.02 -5.52 5.18
N ARG A 24 19.40 -4.90 6.19
CA ARG A 24 19.86 -3.66 6.83
C ARG A 24 20.10 -3.90 8.31
N SER A 25 21.27 -3.49 8.79
CA SER A 25 21.60 -3.49 10.22
C SER A 25 20.77 -2.46 10.99
N ASP A 26 20.45 -1.34 10.35
CA ASP A 26 19.86 -0.17 10.98
C ASP A 26 18.33 -0.13 10.81
N GLU A 27 17.65 0.67 11.63
CA GLU A 27 16.23 0.94 11.44
C GLU A 27 16.00 1.72 10.14
N PHE A 28 14.93 1.36 9.43
CA PHE A 28 14.52 2.02 8.21
C PHE A 28 13.00 2.16 8.17
N GLU A 29 12.54 3.10 7.38
CA GLU A 29 11.13 3.29 7.04
C GLU A 29 10.85 2.58 5.71
N LEU A 30 9.75 1.84 5.68
CA LEU A 30 9.18 1.30 4.46
C LEU A 30 7.96 2.12 4.09
N LYS A 31 7.93 2.59 2.84
CA LYS A 31 6.76 3.24 2.25
C LYS A 31 6.32 2.47 1.01
N ILE A 32 5.06 2.06 0.98
CA ILE A 32 4.41 1.40 -0.15
C ILE A 32 3.18 2.23 -0.52
N THR A 33 3.04 2.57 -1.80
CA THR A 33 1.92 3.35 -2.33
C THR A 33 1.28 2.58 -3.47
N MET A 34 -0.04 2.43 -3.39
CA MET A 34 -0.89 1.96 -4.46
C MET A 34 -1.63 3.15 -5.07
N VAL A 35 -1.76 3.15 -6.38
CA VAL A 35 -2.62 4.09 -7.12
C VAL A 35 -3.37 3.34 -8.20
N TYR A 36 -4.60 3.76 -8.46
CA TYR A 36 -5.38 3.29 -9.58
C TYR A 36 -6.20 4.42 -10.20
N ASN A 37 -6.53 4.29 -11.48
CA ASN A 37 -7.40 5.24 -12.17
C ASN A 37 -8.83 4.74 -12.06
N ASP A 38 -9.60 5.37 -11.17
CA ASP A 38 -11.00 5.03 -11.00
C ASP A 38 -11.86 5.55 -12.17
N LEU A 39 -13.08 5.03 -12.27
CA LEU A 39 -14.06 5.47 -13.26
C LEU A 39 -14.36 6.97 -13.13
N PRO A 40 -14.60 7.67 -14.25
CA PRO A 40 -14.90 9.10 -14.23
C PRO A 40 -16.24 9.35 -13.52
N ALA A 41 -16.18 9.78 -12.27
CA ALA A 41 -17.29 10.26 -11.46
C ALA A 41 -16.74 11.14 -10.33
N GLY A 42 -17.57 12.02 -9.75
CA GLY A 42 -17.13 12.88 -8.64
C GLY A 42 -16.86 12.14 -7.32
N ALA A 43 -17.06 10.82 -7.27
CA ALA A 43 -16.88 9.99 -6.08
C ALA A 43 -16.35 8.59 -6.46
N ILE A 44 -15.60 7.97 -5.54
CA ILE A 44 -14.98 6.65 -5.76
C ILE A 44 -16.04 5.59 -6.12
N GLN A 45 -15.86 4.95 -7.27
CA GLN A 45 -16.68 3.86 -7.79
C GLN A 45 -16.06 2.51 -7.44
N ASN A 46 -14.79 2.32 -7.83
CA ASN A 46 -13.99 1.13 -7.54
C ASN A 46 -13.16 1.33 -6.27
N ASN A 47 -13.15 0.31 -5.40
CA ASN A 47 -12.40 0.32 -4.16
C ASN A 47 -11.38 -0.82 -4.18
N LEU A 48 -10.11 -0.46 -4.35
CA LEU A 48 -8.98 -1.35 -4.13
C LEU A 48 -8.36 -1.03 -2.77
N ASN A 49 -7.95 -2.06 -2.04
CA ASN A 49 -7.32 -1.89 -0.73
C ASN A 49 -5.96 -2.56 -0.65
N LEU A 50 -5.00 -1.82 -0.13
CA LEU A 50 -3.62 -2.21 0.13
C LEU A 50 -3.50 -2.69 1.57
N ALA A 51 -2.92 -3.86 1.75
CA ALA A 51 -2.49 -4.39 3.03
C ALA A 51 -1.04 -4.85 2.96
N VAL A 52 -0.27 -4.59 4.02
CA VAL A 52 1.11 -5.02 4.16
C VAL A 52 1.23 -5.76 5.47
N SER A 53 1.64 -7.02 5.40
CA SER A 53 1.71 -7.91 6.56
C SER A 53 3.14 -8.36 6.83
N ASN A 54 3.53 -8.39 8.10
CA ASN A 54 4.74 -9.05 8.53
C ASN A 54 4.56 -10.57 8.38
N SER A 55 5.34 -11.22 7.53
CA SER A 55 5.14 -12.63 7.18
C SER A 55 5.44 -13.61 8.33
N VAL A 56 6.00 -13.13 9.45
CA VAL A 56 6.29 -13.94 10.65
C VAL A 56 5.26 -13.69 11.75
N THR A 57 4.97 -12.43 12.06
CA THR A 57 4.08 -12.09 13.19
C THR A 57 2.62 -11.98 12.79
N GLY A 58 2.31 -11.85 11.49
CA GLY A 58 0.95 -11.63 10.99
C GLY A 58 0.42 -10.21 11.21
N VAL A 59 1.17 -9.33 11.88
CA VAL A 59 0.80 -7.91 12.06
C VAL A 59 0.61 -7.31 10.68
N THR A 60 -0.51 -6.62 10.47
CA THR A 60 -0.91 -6.06 9.18
C THR A 60 -1.16 -4.56 9.32
N LYS A 61 -0.64 -3.79 8.36
CA LYS A 61 -0.94 -2.38 8.17
C LYS A 61 -1.76 -2.21 6.91
N HIS A 62 -2.83 -1.41 6.98
CA HIS A 62 -3.70 -1.09 5.85
C HIS A 62 -3.34 0.28 5.27
N GLY A 63 -3.53 0.44 3.96
CA GLY A 63 -3.40 1.71 3.30
C GLY A 63 -4.58 2.63 3.62
N GLY A 64 -4.31 3.89 3.96
CA GLY A 64 -5.36 4.86 4.32
C GLY A 64 -4.87 5.93 5.29
N ILE A 65 -5.81 6.73 5.81
CA ILE A 65 -5.53 7.86 6.71
C ILE A 65 -5.14 7.36 8.12
N SER A 66 -5.64 6.20 8.55
CA SER A 66 -5.31 5.57 9.83
C SER A 66 -5.47 4.05 9.78
N GLU A 67 -4.91 3.33 10.75
CA GLU A 67 -5.07 1.86 10.88
C GLU A 67 -6.54 1.44 11.13
N GLU A 68 -7.39 2.37 11.56
CA GLU A 68 -8.81 2.15 11.91
C GLU A 68 -9.76 2.51 10.76
N GLU A 69 -9.28 3.26 9.76
CA GLU A 69 -10.07 3.75 8.63
C GLU A 69 -9.45 3.27 7.31
N ILE A 70 -9.86 2.08 6.88
CA ILE A 70 -9.67 1.66 5.48
C ILE A 70 -10.33 2.71 4.60
N ASP A 71 -9.52 3.36 3.76
CA ASP A 71 -9.96 4.49 2.95
C ASP A 71 -10.98 4.03 1.92
N LYS A 72 -12.19 4.60 1.97
CA LYS A 72 -13.27 4.30 1.02
C LYS A 72 -13.41 5.39 -0.05
N GLN A 73 -12.53 6.40 -0.02
CA GLN A 73 -12.72 7.65 -0.76
C GLN A 73 -11.48 8.07 -1.56
N ASN A 74 -10.36 7.36 -1.49
CA ASN A 74 -9.17 7.65 -2.27
C ASN A 74 -8.80 6.52 -3.21
N ASN A 75 -8.39 6.90 -4.43
CA ASN A 75 -7.77 6.00 -5.41
C ASN A 75 -6.24 5.90 -5.25
N VAL A 76 -5.73 6.42 -4.13
CA VAL A 76 -4.34 6.33 -3.70
C VAL A 76 -4.35 5.83 -2.26
N GLU A 77 -3.74 4.68 -2.01
CA GLU A 77 -3.53 4.18 -0.66
C GLU A 77 -2.04 4.07 -0.35
N GLN A 78 -1.65 4.35 0.89
CA GLN A 78 -0.25 4.30 1.31
C GLN A 78 -0.11 3.62 2.66
N VAL A 79 0.88 2.73 2.76
CA VAL A 79 1.37 2.19 4.02
C VAL A 79 2.75 2.76 4.30
N ILE A 80 2.89 3.39 5.48
CA ILE A 80 4.17 3.76 6.07
C ILE A 80 4.40 2.86 7.28
N TRP A 81 5.53 2.15 7.30
CA TRP A 81 5.90 1.25 8.40
C TRP A 81 7.27 1.64 8.96
N TYR A 82 7.26 2.14 10.20
CA TYR A 82 8.47 2.44 10.96
C TYR A 82 8.34 1.96 12.42
N PRO A 83 9.37 1.30 12.98
CA PRO A 83 10.47 0.67 12.25
C PRO A 83 9.93 -0.44 11.33
N ALA A 84 10.46 -0.52 10.10
CA ALA A 84 10.06 -1.56 9.15
C ALA A 84 10.55 -2.94 9.61
N PRO A 85 9.79 -4.03 9.32
CA PRO A 85 10.23 -5.38 9.63
C PRO A 85 11.54 -5.77 8.94
N LYS A 86 12.47 -6.37 9.70
CA LYS A 86 13.69 -7.01 9.18
C LYS A 86 13.48 -8.47 8.74
N VAL A 87 12.23 -8.79 8.41
CA VAL A 87 11.79 -10.09 7.89
C VAL A 87 11.04 -9.84 6.58
N PRO A 88 10.76 -10.89 5.78
CA PRO A 88 9.89 -10.74 4.62
C PRO A 88 8.53 -10.15 5.01
N ILE A 89 7.95 -9.42 4.06
CA ILE A 89 6.61 -8.86 4.19
C ILE A 89 5.75 -9.33 3.02
N THR A 90 4.47 -9.51 3.27
CA THR A 90 3.48 -9.83 2.25
C THR A 90 2.73 -8.55 1.89
N ILE A 91 2.69 -8.22 0.60
CA ILE A 91 1.86 -7.15 0.05
C ILE A 91 0.63 -7.81 -0.56
N CYS A 92 -0.55 -7.32 -0.17
CA CYS A 92 -1.83 -7.77 -0.71
C CYS A 92 -2.61 -6.56 -1.24
N VAL A 93 -3.06 -6.63 -2.48
CA VAL A 93 -4.04 -5.69 -3.06
C VAL A 93 -5.32 -6.44 -3.30
N THR A 94 -6.42 -5.97 -2.72
CA THR A 94 -7.73 -6.60 -2.83
C THR A 94 -8.71 -5.68 -3.55
N ALA A 95 -9.42 -6.19 -4.55
CA ALA A 95 -10.53 -5.47 -5.17
C ALA A 95 -11.82 -5.65 -4.34
N GLN A 96 -12.00 -4.85 -3.30
CA GLN A 96 -13.17 -4.94 -2.40
C GLN A 96 -14.47 -4.62 -3.12
N LYS A 97 -14.46 -3.65 -4.02
CA LYS A 97 -15.65 -3.27 -4.82
C LYS A 97 -15.21 -2.89 -6.23
N ILE A 98 -15.85 -3.49 -7.22
CA ILE A 98 -15.79 -3.02 -8.61
C ILE A 98 -17.24 -2.66 -8.99
N PHE A 99 -17.47 -1.42 -9.42
CA PHE A 99 -18.81 -0.87 -9.48
C PHE A 99 -19.72 -1.58 -10.50
N PHE A 100 -19.20 -1.84 -11.70
CA PHE A 100 -19.94 -2.56 -12.74
C PHE A 100 -19.61 -4.05 -12.70
N TYR A 101 -20.66 -4.87 -12.76
CA TYR A 101 -20.50 -6.32 -12.80
C TYR A 101 -19.79 -6.76 -14.07
N GLY A 102 -18.70 -7.51 -13.93
CA GLY A 102 -17.90 -8.01 -15.05
C GLY A 102 -16.73 -7.11 -15.45
N ASP A 103 -16.67 -5.88 -14.91
CA ASP A 103 -15.51 -5.00 -15.07
C ASP A 103 -14.33 -5.44 -14.18
N GLU A 104 -13.18 -4.84 -14.46
CA GLU A 104 -11.92 -5.06 -13.76
C GLU A 104 -11.18 -3.72 -13.58
N GLN A 105 -10.33 -3.64 -12.56
CA GLN A 105 -9.55 -2.45 -12.23
C GLN A 105 -8.06 -2.81 -12.13
N ASP A 106 -7.24 -2.14 -12.95
CA ASP A 106 -5.77 -2.20 -12.83
C ASP A 106 -5.25 -1.24 -11.76
N PHE A 107 -3.97 -1.37 -11.42
CA PHE A 107 -3.33 -0.53 -10.43
C PHE A 107 -1.80 -0.51 -10.62
N ALA A 108 -1.16 0.48 -10.02
CA ALA A 108 0.28 0.55 -9.88
C ALA A 108 0.67 0.55 -8.40
N LEU A 109 1.73 -0.18 -8.09
CA LEU A 109 2.42 -0.12 -6.80
C LEU A 109 3.79 0.51 -6.98
N ALA A 110 4.17 1.36 -6.04
CA ALA A 110 5.52 1.88 -5.89
C ALA A 110 5.97 1.77 -4.44
N TRP A 111 7.24 1.44 -4.22
CA TRP A 111 7.78 1.34 -2.87
C TRP A 111 9.24 1.78 -2.75
N SER A 112 9.59 2.15 -1.51
CA SER A 112 10.92 2.57 -1.12
C SER A 112 11.24 2.14 0.32
N ALA A 113 12.49 1.76 0.56
CA ALA A 113 13.05 1.59 1.89
C ALA A 113 14.14 2.65 2.11
N SER A 114 13.92 3.56 3.05
CA SER A 114 14.82 4.70 3.32
C SER A 114 15.16 4.78 4.80
N ALA A 115 16.28 5.42 5.13
CA ALA A 115 16.50 5.82 6.51
C ALA A 115 15.37 6.77 6.94
N PRO A 116 14.90 6.71 8.20
CA PRO A 116 13.90 7.65 8.68
C PRO A 116 14.47 9.07 8.57
N PHE A 117 13.64 10.02 8.14
CA PHE A 117 14.04 11.42 8.11
C PHE A 117 14.17 11.94 9.55
N ARG A 118 15.40 12.19 10.01
CA ARG A 118 15.70 12.70 11.37
C ARG A 118 15.89 14.22 11.39
N GLY A 119 15.09 14.96 10.61
CA GLY A 119 15.23 16.40 10.42
C GLY A 119 15.55 17.13 11.73
N VAL A 120 16.72 17.75 11.79
CA VAL A 120 17.06 18.67 12.88
C VAL A 120 16.42 20.00 12.48
N ASN A 121 15.20 20.26 12.94
CA ASN A 121 14.59 21.57 12.76
C ASN A 121 15.33 22.57 13.65
N LYS A 122 16.32 23.26 13.06
CA LYS A 122 16.58 24.65 13.41
C LYS A 122 15.75 25.45 12.41
N ASP A 123 14.81 26.23 12.96
CA ASP A 123 14.09 27.29 12.27
C ASP A 123 12.83 26.86 11.49
N PHE A 124 11.74 26.65 12.24
CA PHE A 124 10.42 27.14 11.84
C PHE A 124 10.03 28.24 12.83
N VAL A 125 10.11 29.50 12.38
CA VAL A 125 9.52 30.70 13.00
C VAL A 125 8.18 30.95 12.34
#